data_AF-A0A2I1M7T7-F1
#
_entry.id   AF-A0A2I1M7T7-F1
#
_cell.length_a   1.000
_cell.length_b   1.000
_cell.length_c   1.000
_cell.angle_alpha   90.00
_cell.angle_beta   90.00
_cell.angle_gamma   90.00
#
_symmetry.space_group_name_H-M   'P 1'
#
loop_
_entity.id
_entity.type
_entity.pdbx_description
1 polymer ?
#
loop_
_entity_poly.entity_id
_entity_poly.type
_entity_poly.pdbx_seq_one_letter_code
_entity_poly.pdbx_strand_id
1 'polypeptide(L)'
;MLISFLASFVLLMSHAGASYTELSSPDGQHTLVAQEHSFLLLGSASLYERTSVLTVKEIPDAVFLPDDGFAPFSANEYWVQWNQHKVAVAVNMNDNRKWDALTMDLSASDYDVHYYESRSSKHTSLNDFIERATK
;
A
#
# COMPACT_ATOMS: atom_id res chain seq x y z
N MET A 1 -33.46 -21.90 -5.50
CA MET A 1 -32.82 -21.32 -4.30
C MET A 1 -31.35 -21.73 -4.16
N LEU A 2 -31.01 -23.03 -4.17
CA LEU A 2 -29.61 -23.51 -4.05
C LEU A 2 -28.72 -23.09 -5.23
N ILE A 3 -29.23 -23.20 -6.47
CA ILE A 3 -28.49 -22.83 -7.70
C ILE A 3 -28.19 -21.32 -7.74
N SER A 4 -29.15 -20.50 -7.30
CA SER A 4 -29.00 -19.04 -7.23
C SER A 4 -27.95 -18.63 -6.21
N PHE A 5 -27.92 -19.27 -5.03
CA PHE A 5 -26.89 -19.03 -4.03
C PHE A 5 -25.49 -19.42 -4.53
N LEU A 6 -25.37 -20.57 -5.20
CA LEU A 6 -24.10 -21.02 -5.75
C LEU A 6 -23.58 -20.08 -6.85
N ALA A 7 -24.47 -19.57 -7.72
CA ALA A 7 -24.12 -18.60 -8.75
C ALA A 7 -23.65 -17.27 -8.15
N SER A 8 -24.36 -16.75 -7.14
CA SER A 8 -23.94 -15.54 -6.41
C SER A 8 -22.61 -15.74 -5.68
N PHE A 9 -22.36 -16.93 -5.13
CA PHE A 9 -21.11 -17.26 -4.45
C PHE A 9 -19.93 -17.34 -5.43
N VAL A 10 -20.12 -17.92 -6.62
CA VAL A 10 -19.09 -17.96 -7.67
C VAL A 10 -18.78 -16.54 -8.18
N LEU A 11 -19.80 -15.70 -8.39
CA LEU A 11 -19.61 -14.28 -8.75
C LEU A 11 -18.89 -13.48 -7.66
N LEU A 12 -19.12 -13.80 -6.39
CA LEU A 12 -18.41 -13.16 -5.28
C LEU A 12 -16.93 -13.55 -5.30
N MET A 13 -16.62 -14.83 -5.49
CA MET A 13 -15.24 -15.32 -5.56
C MET A 13 -14.47 -14.79 -6.77
N SER A 14 -15.14 -14.47 -7.90
CA SER A 14 -14.47 -13.87 -9.05
C SER A 14 -14.02 -12.42 -8.82
N HIS A 15 -14.55 -11.76 -7.78
CA HIS A 15 -14.10 -10.42 -7.37
C HIS A 15 -12.99 -10.49 -6.31
N ALA A 16 -12.65 -11.68 -5.80
CA ALA A 16 -11.52 -11.93 -4.90
C ALA A 16 -10.21 -12.00 -5.69
N GLY A 17 -9.84 -10.90 -6.35
CA GLY A 17 -8.61 -10.77 -7.11
C GLY A 17 -7.57 -9.96 -6.36
N ALA A 18 -6.29 -10.23 -6.62
CA ALA A 18 -5.23 -9.31 -6.25
C ALA A 18 -5.10 -8.22 -7.33
N SER A 19 -4.93 -6.97 -6.92
CA SER A 19 -4.52 -5.88 -7.82
C SER A 19 -3.09 -5.46 -7.52
N TYR A 20 -2.42 -4.87 -8.51
CA TYR A 20 -1.02 -4.50 -8.44
C TYR A 20 -0.84 -3.07 -8.94
N THR A 21 -0.13 -2.25 -8.17
CA THR A 21 0.24 -0.88 -8.56
C THR A 21 1.75 -0.72 -8.43
N GLU A 22 2.40 -0.20 -9.47
CA GLU A 22 3.83 0.06 -9.48
C GLU A 22 4.12 1.52 -9.12
N LEU A 23 5.05 1.73 -8.20
CA LEU A 23 5.49 3.04 -7.73
C LEU A 23 7.00 3.13 -8.03
N SER A 24 7.37 3.77 -9.14
CA SER A 24 8.78 3.90 -9.51
C SER A 24 9.42 5.15 -8.90
N SER A 25 10.68 5.04 -8.50
CA SER A 25 11.49 6.19 -8.11
C SER A 25 11.72 7.13 -9.31
N PRO A 26 11.91 8.43 -9.10
CA PRO A 26 12.13 9.39 -10.20
C PRO A 26 13.34 9.08 -11.08
N ASP A 27 14.36 8.43 -10.53
CA ASP A 27 15.57 8.00 -11.24
C ASP A 27 15.45 6.59 -11.86
N GLY A 28 14.31 5.91 -11.64
CA GLY A 28 14.02 4.56 -12.13
C GLY A 28 14.88 3.45 -11.52
N GLN A 29 15.68 3.72 -10.48
CA GLN A 29 16.53 2.71 -9.85
C GLN A 29 15.74 1.75 -8.95
N HIS A 30 14.66 2.24 -8.32
CA HIS A 30 13.81 1.46 -7.44
C HIS A 30 12.37 1.46 -7.97
N THR A 31 11.66 0.37 -7.74
CA THR A 31 10.22 0.30 -7.98
C THR A 31 9.58 -0.51 -6.87
N LEU A 32 8.63 0.10 -6.17
CA LEU A 32 7.75 -0.66 -5.28
C LEU A 32 6.60 -1.23 -6.08
N VAL A 33 6.17 -2.43 -5.69
CA VAL A 33 4.95 -3.07 -6.17
C VAL A 33 4.01 -3.17 -4.98
N ALA A 34 2.92 -2.41 -5.00
CA ALA A 34 1.85 -2.54 -4.04
C ALA A 34 0.90 -3.63 -4.54
N GLN A 35 0.78 -4.71 -3.77
CA GLN A 35 -0.19 -5.77 -4.01
C GLN A 35 -1.35 -5.58 -3.05
N GLU A 36 -2.56 -5.46 -3.57
CA GLU A 36 -3.76 -5.34 -2.75
C GLU A 36 -4.61 -6.60 -2.84
N HIS A 37 -5.17 -6.98 -1.70
CA HIS A 37 -6.22 -7.99 -1.61
C HIS A 37 -7.46 -7.32 -1.00
N SER A 38 -8.57 -7.39 -1.72
CA SER A 38 -9.87 -6.95 -1.23
C SER A 38 -10.85 -8.11 -1.34
N PHE A 39 -11.46 -8.49 -0.21
CA PHE A 39 -12.53 -9.46 -0.18
C PHE A 39 -13.51 -9.16 0.94
N LEU A 40 -14.75 -8.85 0.56
CA LEU A 40 -15.79 -8.43 1.51
C LEU A 40 -15.33 -7.23 2.35
N LEU A 41 -15.20 -7.42 3.66
CA LEU A 41 -14.75 -6.38 4.62
C LEU A 41 -13.24 -6.46 4.92
N LEU A 42 -12.53 -7.42 4.30
CA LEU A 42 -11.11 -7.63 4.53
C LEU A 42 -10.31 -6.95 3.42
N GLY A 43 -9.46 -6.02 3.82
CA GLY A 43 -8.53 -5.30 2.93
C GLY A 43 -7.11 -5.44 3.45
N SER A 44 -6.16 -5.69 2.54
CA SER A 44 -4.74 -5.57 2.85
C SER A 44 -3.99 -5.05 1.63
N ALA A 45 -2.91 -4.31 1.89
CA ALA A 45 -1.97 -3.90 0.86
C ALA A 45 -0.54 -4.15 1.35
N SER A 46 0.20 -4.99 0.64
CA SER A 46 1.59 -5.31 0.95
C SER A 46 2.51 -4.65 -0.07
N LEU A 47 3.64 -4.11 0.40
CA LEU A 47 4.67 -3.53 -0.46
C LEU A 47 5.81 -4.53 -0.70
N TYR A 48 6.24 -4.59 -1.95
CA TYR A 48 7.40 -5.35 -2.39
C TYR A 48 8.36 -4.45 -3.15
N GLU A 49 9.64 -4.76 -3.13
CA GLU A 49 10.60 -4.14 -4.05
C GLU A 49 10.73 -4.99 -5.32
N ARG A 50 10.66 -4.36 -6.48
CA ARG A 50 10.98 -5.02 -7.74
C ARG A 50 12.48 -5.21 -7.88
N THR A 51 12.93 -6.45 -7.90
CA THR A 51 14.35 -6.81 -8.09
C THR A 51 14.67 -7.19 -9.53
N SER A 52 13.67 -7.58 -10.32
CA SER A 52 13.81 -7.85 -11.75
C SER A 52 12.46 -7.71 -12.47
N VAL A 53 12.45 -7.84 -13.80
CA VAL A 53 11.22 -7.80 -14.63
C VAL A 53 10.17 -8.82 -14.16
N LEU A 54 10.59 -9.97 -13.62
CA LEU A 54 9.68 -11.06 -13.23
C LEU A 54 9.71 -11.37 -11.73
N THR A 55 10.46 -10.61 -10.93
CA THR A 55 10.70 -10.94 -9.51
C THR A 55 10.51 -9.73 -8.63
N VAL A 56 9.89 -9.98 -7.49
CA VAL A 56 9.75 -9.02 -6.40
C VAL A 56 10.35 -9.62 -5.13
N LYS A 57 10.87 -8.78 -4.26
CA LYS A 57 11.36 -9.13 -2.93
C LYS A 57 10.40 -8.54 -1.90
N GLU A 58 10.00 -9.36 -0.95
CA GLU A 58 9.16 -8.93 0.17
C GLU A 58 9.91 -7.91 1.02
N ILE A 59 9.19 -6.85 1.39
CA ILE A 59 9.63 -5.88 2.41
C ILE A 59 8.88 -6.25 3.69
N PRO A 60 9.56 -6.87 4.67
CA PRO A 60 8.92 -7.26 5.93
C PRO A 60 8.25 -6.07 6.60
N ASP A 61 7.10 -6.31 7.22
CA ASP A 61 6.31 -5.31 7.96
C ASP A 61 5.80 -4.12 7.12
N ALA A 62 6.02 -4.11 5.80
CA ALA A 62 5.51 -3.10 4.90
C ALA A 62 4.08 -3.43 4.42
N VAL A 63 3.16 -3.51 5.37
CA VAL A 63 1.75 -3.88 5.16
C VAL A 63 0.82 -2.79 5.70
N PHE A 64 -0.21 -2.47 4.92
CA PHE A 64 -1.36 -1.68 5.34
C PHE A 64 -2.59 -2.57 5.46
N LEU A 65 -3.47 -2.25 6.42
CA LEU A 65 -4.73 -2.98 6.66
C LEU A 65 -5.93 -2.02 6.62
N PRO A 66 -6.32 -1.53 5.44
CA PRO A 66 -7.44 -0.59 5.30
C PRO A 66 -8.77 -1.21 5.74
N ASP A 67 -9.66 -0.36 6.25
CA ASP A 67 -10.96 -0.79 6.77
C ASP A 67 -11.94 -1.15 5.63
N ASP A 68 -12.86 -2.09 5.89
CA ASP A 68 -13.97 -2.49 5.00
C ASP A 68 -13.57 -2.95 3.59
N GLY A 69 -12.45 -3.67 3.46
CA GLY A 69 -12.02 -4.19 2.17
C GLY A 69 -11.53 -3.12 1.21
N PHE A 70 -11.25 -1.91 1.70
CA PHE A 70 -10.79 -0.82 0.87
C PHE A 70 -9.41 -1.09 0.26
N ALA A 71 -9.26 -0.75 -1.02
CA ALA A 71 -8.04 -0.92 -1.81
C ALA A 71 -7.50 0.46 -2.21
N PRO A 72 -6.72 1.13 -1.35
CA PRO A 72 -6.28 2.51 -1.54
C PRO A 72 -5.47 2.74 -2.82
N PHE A 73 -4.62 1.79 -3.26
CA PHE A 73 -3.83 1.95 -4.47
C PHE A 73 -4.70 1.88 -5.73
N SER A 74 -5.62 0.92 -5.79
CA SER A 74 -6.61 0.78 -6.86
C SER A 74 -7.59 1.95 -6.91
N ALA A 75 -7.91 2.55 -5.75
CA ALA A 75 -8.73 3.75 -5.64
C ALA A 75 -7.96 5.05 -5.92
N ASN A 76 -6.64 4.99 -6.09
CA ASN A 76 -5.76 6.15 -6.21
C ASN A 76 -5.84 7.11 -5.00
N GLU A 77 -6.00 6.54 -3.81
CA GLU A 77 -6.11 7.20 -2.50
C GLU A 77 -4.84 6.94 -1.67
N TYR A 78 -3.69 7.23 -2.28
CA TYR A 78 -2.36 7.06 -1.69
C TYR A 78 -1.45 8.23 -2.06
N TRP A 79 -0.36 8.36 -1.30
CA TRP A 79 0.75 9.28 -1.56
C TRP A 79 2.05 8.50 -1.57
N VAL A 80 2.94 8.87 -2.48
CA VAL A 80 4.30 8.34 -2.52
C VAL A 80 5.28 9.50 -2.68
N GLN A 81 6.32 9.52 -1.85
CA GLN A 81 7.40 10.49 -1.94
C GLN A 81 8.73 9.76 -1.89
N TRP A 82 9.53 10.01 -2.92
CA TRP A 82 10.87 9.45 -3.04
C TRP A 82 11.93 10.48 -2.64
N ASN A 83 12.98 10.02 -1.98
CA ASN A 83 14.26 10.70 -1.90
C ASN A 83 15.38 9.68 -2.09
N GLN A 84 15.89 9.57 -3.32
CA GLN A 84 16.90 8.58 -3.71
C GLN A 84 16.41 7.15 -3.35
N HIS A 85 17.11 6.47 -2.43
CA HIS A 85 16.78 5.13 -1.95
C HIS A 85 15.76 5.11 -0.80
N LYS A 86 15.37 6.26 -0.27
CA LYS A 86 14.33 6.36 0.76
C LYS A 86 12.97 6.64 0.12
N VAL A 87 11.94 6.04 0.67
CA VAL A 87 10.57 6.24 0.20
C VAL A 87 9.59 6.30 1.37
N ALA A 88 8.68 7.27 1.30
CA ALA A 88 7.51 7.33 2.15
C ALA A 88 6.28 6.97 1.32
N VAL A 89 5.48 6.04 1.81
CA VAL A 89 4.18 5.66 1.23
C VAL A 89 3.12 5.91 2.29
N ALA A 90 2.06 6.60 1.93
CA ALA A 90 0.90 6.79 2.80
C ALA A 90 -0.39 6.40 2.08
N VAL A 91 -1.34 5.81 2.80
CA VAL A 91 -2.61 5.35 2.25
C VAL A 91 -3.78 5.82 3.09
N ASN A 92 -4.90 6.12 2.43
CA ASN A 92 -6.16 6.39 3.12
C ASN A 92 -6.72 5.08 3.66
N MET A 93 -7.15 5.08 4.92
CA MET A 93 -7.64 3.88 5.60
C MET A 93 -9.15 3.69 5.46
N ASN A 94 -9.73 4.13 4.33
CA ASN A 94 -11.17 4.25 4.09
C ASN A 94 -11.89 5.22 5.04
N ASP A 95 -11.15 6.19 5.57
CA ASP A 95 -11.65 7.31 6.35
C ASP A 95 -10.83 8.53 5.95
N ASN A 96 -11.50 9.57 5.44
CA ASN A 96 -10.89 10.82 4.99
C ASN A 96 -10.06 11.55 6.08
N ARG A 97 -10.05 11.05 7.32
CA ARG A 97 -9.29 11.57 8.45
C ARG A 97 -8.21 10.61 8.97
N LYS A 98 -8.09 9.41 8.42
CA LYS A 98 -7.16 8.37 8.85
C LYS A 98 -6.25 7.98 7.68
N TRP A 99 -4.97 8.25 7.88
CA TRP A 99 -3.91 7.88 6.97
C TRP A 99 -2.88 7.06 7.72
N ASP A 100 -2.49 5.94 7.14
CA ASP A 100 -1.32 5.18 7.60
C ASP A 100 -0.17 5.45 6.65
N ALA A 101 1.03 5.53 7.20
CA ALA A 101 2.23 5.77 6.44
C ALA A 101 3.36 4.83 6.87
N LEU A 102 4.15 4.44 5.88
CA LEU A 102 5.37 3.66 6.03
C LEU A 102 6.51 4.43 5.39
N THR A 103 7.66 4.42 6.04
CA THR A 103 8.91 4.86 5.40
C THR A 103 9.92 3.75 5.37
N MET A 104 10.63 3.63 4.26
CA MET A 104 11.57 2.55 3.98
C MET A 104 12.87 3.13 3.43
N ASP A 105 14.00 2.58 3.86
CA ASP A 105 15.31 2.77 3.23
C ASP A 105 15.66 1.50 2.43
N LEU A 106 15.70 1.61 1.09
CA LEU A 106 15.96 0.49 0.18
C LEU A 106 17.46 0.24 -0.06
N SER A 107 18.35 1.07 0.50
CA SER A 107 19.80 0.87 0.42
C SER A 107 20.37 0.05 1.58
N ALA A 108 19.62 -0.08 2.67
CA ALA A 108 20.02 -0.84 3.84
C ALA A 108 20.08 -2.36 3.53
N SER A 109 20.98 -3.07 4.22
CA SER A 109 21.12 -4.53 4.06
C SER A 109 19.84 -5.29 4.45
N ASP A 110 19.13 -4.75 5.44
CA ASP A 110 17.77 -5.12 5.83
C ASP A 110 16.90 -3.86 5.73
N TYR A 111 15.66 -4.02 5.25
CA TYR A 111 14.74 -2.88 5.12
C TYR A 111 14.45 -2.29 6.50
N ASP A 112 14.70 -0.99 6.65
CA ASP A 112 14.33 -0.25 7.86
C ASP A 112 12.95 0.39 7.65
N VAL A 113 11.91 -0.28 8.16
CA VAL A 113 10.51 0.11 7.99
C VAL A 113 9.99 0.82 9.24
N HIS A 114 9.57 2.08 9.10
CA HIS A 114 8.96 2.84 10.19
C HIS A 114 7.49 3.08 9.90
N TYR A 115 6.63 2.67 10.84
CA TYR A 115 5.18 2.85 10.76
C TYR A 115 4.71 4.12 11.47
N TYR A 116 3.75 4.80 10.87
CA TYR A 116 3.10 5.97 11.43
C TYR A 116 1.59 5.98 11.12
N GLU A 117 0.77 6.11 12.16
CA GLU A 117 -0.66 6.36 12.02
C GLU A 117 -0.93 7.86 12.24
N SER A 118 -1.64 8.50 11.30
CA SER A 118 -2.14 9.86 11.46
C SER A 118 -3.66 9.88 11.60
N ARG A 119 -4.14 10.29 12.77
CA ARG A 119 -5.56 10.63 13.01
C ARG A 119 -5.71 12.14 13.02
N SER A 120 -5.70 12.76 11.86
CA SER A 120 -5.81 14.21 11.74
C SER A 120 -6.39 14.59 10.38
N SER A 121 -7.41 15.44 10.40
CA SER A 121 -7.93 16.09 9.18
C SER A 121 -6.93 17.09 8.55
N LYS A 122 -5.76 17.30 9.15
CA LYS A 122 -4.77 18.25 8.66
C LYS A 122 -3.69 17.53 7.89
N HIS A 123 -3.76 17.66 6.56
CA HIS A 123 -2.71 17.35 5.58
C HIS A 123 -1.28 17.74 6.03
N THR A 124 -1.16 18.76 6.88
CA THR A 124 0.09 19.25 7.47
C THR A 124 0.84 18.19 8.28
N SER A 125 0.17 17.34 9.08
CA SER A 125 0.87 16.34 9.92
C SER A 125 1.47 15.20 9.09
N LEU A 126 0.82 14.84 7.99
CA LEU A 126 1.31 13.84 7.05
C LEU A 126 2.50 14.39 6.25
N ASN A 127 2.41 15.62 5.75
CA ASN A 127 3.51 16.28 5.05
C ASN A 127 4.74 16.47 5.94
N ASP A 128 4.55 16.94 7.19
CA ASP A 128 5.65 17.08 8.15
C ASP A 128 6.30 15.71 8.48
N PHE A 129 5.52 14.63 8.50
CA PHE A 129 6.05 13.27 8.67
C PHE A 129 6.85 12.84 7.43
N ILE A 130 6.26 12.92 6.24
CA ILE A 130 6.91 12.56 4.99
C ILE A 130 8.21 13.34 4.85
N GLU A 131 8.22 14.65 5.08
CA GLU A 131 9.42 15.48 5.02
C GLU A 131 10.48 15.12 6.06
N ARG A 132 10.10 14.69 7.26
CA ARG A 132 11.06 14.25 8.29
C ARG A 132 11.65 12.89 7.95
N ALA A 133 10.86 11.98 7.41
CA ALA A 133 11.27 10.60 7.16
C ALA A 133 12.02 10.42 5.83
N THR A 134 11.80 11.31 4.85
CA THR A 134 12.56 11.32 3.60
C THR A 134 13.80 12.22 3.63
N LYS A 135 14.11 12.95 4.72
CA LYS A 135 15.37 13.72 4.84
C LYS A 135 16.58 12.82 5.14
#